data_AF-A0A949VS04-F1
#
_entry.id   AF-A0A949VS04-F1
#
_cell.length_a   1.000
_cell.length_b   1.000
_cell.length_c   1.000
_cell.angle_alpha   90.00
_cell.angle_beta   90.00
_cell.angle_gamma   90.00
#
_symmetry.space_group_name_H-M   'P 1'
#
loop_
_entity.id
_entity.type
_entity.pdbx_description
1 polymer ?
#
loop_
_entity_poly.entity_id
_entity_poly.type
_entity_poly.pdbx_seq_one_letter_code
_entity_poly.pdbx_strand_id
1 'polypeptide(L)'
;MSTDKPGTGVPTREQIAQSELFTATLEFWFTGSAHLRSPFPAPWHATLRERTAERFHAWLSALGEEARHAVNDTIVGEKLEELLFQCGSELATNEEERLTILYPFLPRPGDPIVGGGAGGAADSVVTGRRLHREGKDAFLEVRARRTATGEEWSTRFELP
;
A
#
# COMPACT_ATOMS: atom_id res chain seq x y z
N MET A 1 -18.72 36.75 28.61
CA MET A 1 -18.84 35.30 28.29
C MET A 1 -18.62 35.16 26.80
N SER A 2 -17.40 34.83 26.39
CA SER A 2 -17.08 34.58 24.98
C SER A 2 -17.53 33.17 24.66
N THR A 3 -18.54 33.02 23.81
CA THR A 3 -18.90 31.73 23.22
C THR A 3 -17.90 31.45 22.11
N ASP A 4 -16.79 30.82 22.47
CA ASP A 4 -15.85 30.27 21.50
C ASP A 4 -16.59 29.16 20.74
N LYS A 5 -16.81 29.36 19.44
CA LYS A 5 -17.31 28.29 18.56
C LYS A 5 -16.22 27.21 18.49
N PRO A 6 -16.55 25.92 18.60
CA PRO A 6 -15.57 24.87 18.33
C PRO A 6 -15.03 25.05 16.90
N GLY A 7 -13.69 24.98 16.78
CA GLY A 7 -12.92 25.52 15.67
C GLY A 7 -13.34 25.05 14.28
N THR A 8 -13.60 26.01 13.41
CA THR A 8 -13.92 25.86 11.98
C THR A 8 -12.68 25.81 11.07
N GLY A 9 -11.49 25.58 11.66
CA GLY A 9 -10.21 25.57 10.94
C GLY A 9 -9.85 24.20 10.40
N VAL A 10 -9.13 24.18 9.27
CA VAL A 10 -8.43 22.97 8.80
C VAL A 10 -7.40 22.57 9.87
N PRO A 11 -7.35 21.31 10.32
CA PRO A 11 -6.36 20.86 11.30
C PRO A 11 -4.95 21.11 10.80
N THR A 12 -4.02 21.50 11.69
CA THR A 12 -2.60 21.65 11.32
C THR A 12 -1.97 20.30 10.96
N ARG A 13 -0.82 20.33 10.30
CA ARG A 13 -0.03 19.12 10.01
C ARG A 13 0.27 18.31 11.26
N GLU A 14 0.64 18.97 12.37
CA GLU A 14 0.92 18.32 13.65
C GLU A 14 -0.34 17.65 14.22
N GLN A 15 -1.50 18.31 14.15
CA GLN A 15 -2.76 17.74 14.61
C GLN A 15 -3.16 16.51 13.79
N ILE A 16 -2.94 16.55 12.47
CA ILE A 16 -3.16 15.39 11.58
C ILE A 16 -2.24 14.25 11.98
N ALA A 17 -0.94 14.50 12.11
CA ALA A 17 0.06 13.49 12.41
C ALA A 17 -0.14 12.82 13.78
N GLN A 18 -0.80 13.51 14.72
CA GLN A 18 -1.15 13.02 16.05
C GLN A 18 -2.57 12.42 16.13
N SER A 19 -3.37 12.51 15.06
CA SER A 19 -4.73 11.98 15.07
C SER A 19 -4.73 10.45 15.09
N GLU A 20 -5.72 9.88 15.78
CA GLU A 20 -5.90 8.43 15.90
C GLU A 20 -6.12 7.78 14.53
N LEU A 21 -6.95 8.39 13.68
CA LEU A 21 -7.25 7.87 12.34
C LEU A 21 -5.99 7.81 11.46
N PHE A 22 -5.21 8.89 11.41
CA PHE A 22 -3.95 8.92 10.66
C PHE A 22 -2.98 7.85 11.17
N THR A 23 -2.81 7.77 12.49
CA THR A 23 -1.92 6.79 13.11
C THR A 23 -2.36 5.36 12.80
N ALA A 24 -3.65 5.06 12.95
CA ALA A 24 -4.21 3.74 12.69
C ALA A 24 -4.07 3.33 11.22
N THR A 25 -4.32 4.23 10.25
CA THR A 25 -4.14 3.95 8.83
C THR A 25 -2.68 3.61 8.51
N LEU A 26 -1.72 4.38 9.02
CA LEU A 26 -0.30 4.12 8.77
C LEU A 26 0.14 2.81 9.43
N GLU A 27 -0.27 2.58 10.68
CA GLU A 27 0.08 1.36 11.42
C GLU A 27 -0.46 0.09 10.75
N PHE A 28 -1.68 0.14 10.22
CA PHE A 28 -2.25 -0.97 9.44
C PHE A 28 -1.32 -1.39 8.30
N TRP A 29 -0.79 -0.41 7.56
CA TRP A 29 0.10 -0.67 6.43
C TRP A 29 1.56 -0.93 6.82
N PHE A 30 2.04 -0.44 7.97
CA PHE A 30 3.43 -0.56 8.39
C PHE A 30 3.72 -1.83 9.19
N THR A 31 2.78 -2.28 10.03
CA THR A 31 3.08 -3.31 11.03
C THR A 31 3.16 -4.72 10.45
N GLY A 32 2.53 -4.96 9.30
CA GLY A 32 2.40 -6.30 8.76
C GLY A 32 1.55 -7.20 9.69
N SER A 33 0.58 -7.90 9.15
CA SER A 33 -0.20 -8.90 9.89
C SER A 33 0.08 -10.30 9.34
N ALA A 34 -0.46 -11.33 9.99
CA ALA A 34 -0.39 -12.71 9.51
C ALA A 34 -0.92 -12.89 8.08
N HIS A 35 -1.77 -11.97 7.61
CA HIS A 35 -2.41 -12.02 6.29
C HIS A 35 -1.95 -10.91 5.34
N LEU A 36 -1.18 -9.92 5.82
CA LEU A 36 -0.76 -8.78 5.02
C LEU A 36 0.67 -8.38 5.38
N ARG A 37 1.63 -8.64 4.49
CA ARG A 37 2.97 -8.10 4.64
C ARG A 37 2.96 -6.62 4.27
N SER A 38 3.60 -5.77 5.08
CA SER A 38 3.75 -4.36 4.74
C SER A 38 4.35 -4.19 3.34
N PRO A 39 3.76 -3.39 2.44
CA PRO A 39 4.38 -3.06 1.16
C PRO A 39 5.49 -2.01 1.30
N PHE A 40 5.65 -1.43 2.49
CA PHE A 40 6.58 -0.35 2.75
C PHE A 40 7.77 -0.84 3.60
N PRO A 41 9.01 -0.81 3.09
CA PRO A 41 10.19 -1.10 3.87
C PRO A 41 10.28 -0.23 5.13
N ALA A 42 10.72 -0.82 6.25
CA ALA A 42 10.86 -0.11 7.53
C ALA A 42 11.66 1.22 7.45
N PRO A 43 12.75 1.33 6.66
CA PRO A 43 13.47 2.59 6.50
C PRO A 43 12.63 3.74 5.93
N TRP A 44 11.54 3.44 5.23
CA TRP A 44 10.69 4.46 4.61
C TRP A 44 9.61 4.99 5.56
N HIS A 45 9.30 4.29 6.66
CA HIS A 45 8.12 4.59 7.48
C HIS A 45 8.10 6.03 8.02
N ALA A 46 9.25 6.55 8.46
CA ALA A 46 9.36 7.94 8.92
C ALA A 46 9.07 8.94 7.79
N THR A 47 9.70 8.75 6.62
CA THR A 47 9.50 9.61 5.45
C THR A 47 8.06 9.54 4.92
N LEU A 48 7.47 8.35 4.88
CA LEU A 48 6.09 8.15 4.48
C LEU A 48 5.13 8.86 5.44
N ARG A 49 5.37 8.78 6.74
CA ARG A 49 4.57 9.49 7.74
C ARG A 49 4.59 10.99 7.50
N GLU A 50 5.77 11.59 7.34
CA GLU A 50 5.92 13.02 7.12
C GLU A 50 5.26 13.47 5.81
N ARG A 51 5.57 12.81 4.70
CA ARG A 51 5.05 13.18 3.37
C ARG A 51 3.54 12.99 3.27
N THR A 52 3.00 11.93 3.85
CA THR A 52 1.55 11.66 3.83
C THR A 52 0.81 12.72 4.65
N ALA A 53 1.31 13.07 5.85
CA ALA A 53 0.70 14.13 6.66
C ALA A 53 0.72 15.49 5.94
N GLU A 54 1.83 15.83 5.29
CA GLU A 54 1.97 17.06 4.51
C GLU A 54 0.98 17.12 3.33
N ARG A 55 0.91 16.05 2.52
CA ARG A 55 0.00 16.00 1.38
C ARG A 55 -1.47 15.98 1.81
N PHE A 56 -1.77 15.28 2.90
CA PHE A 56 -3.14 15.23 3.41
C PHE A 56 -3.58 16.59 3.95
N HIS A 57 -2.70 17.29 4.67
CA HIS A 57 -2.93 18.68 5.07
C HIS A 57 -3.16 19.60 3.87
N ALA A 58 -2.34 19.49 2.83
CA ALA A 58 -2.49 20.27 1.60
C ALA A 58 -3.83 19.98 0.90
N TRP A 59 -4.23 18.70 0.83
CA TRP A 59 -5.52 18.29 0.27
C TRP A 59 -6.68 18.90 1.06
N LEU A 60 -6.70 18.77 2.40
CA LEU A 60 -7.74 19.37 3.25
C LEU A 60 -7.82 20.90 3.09
N SER A 61 -6.66 21.55 3.00
CA SER A 61 -6.55 23.00 2.85
C SER A 61 -7.09 23.50 1.51
N ALA A 62 -7.06 22.66 0.48
CA ALA A 62 -7.59 22.97 -0.84
C ALA A 62 -9.10 22.76 -0.97
N LEU A 63 -9.77 22.17 0.03
CA LEU A 63 -11.22 21.92 -0.03
C LEU A 63 -12.02 23.21 0.16
N GLY A 64 -12.98 23.42 -0.75
CA GLY A 64 -14.06 24.40 -0.58
C GLY A 64 -14.92 24.08 0.65
N GLU A 65 -15.73 25.03 1.08
CA GLU A 65 -16.60 24.90 2.26
C GLU A 65 -17.62 23.75 2.10
N GLU A 66 -18.31 23.68 0.95
CA GLU A 66 -19.26 22.59 0.65
C GLU A 66 -18.58 21.21 0.65
N ALA A 67 -17.39 21.12 0.05
CA ALA A 67 -16.63 19.87 0.00
C ALA A 67 -16.22 19.41 1.42
N ARG A 68 -15.82 20.34 2.29
CA ARG A 68 -15.50 20.01 3.70
C ARG A 68 -16.69 19.42 4.46
N HIS A 69 -17.92 19.86 4.16
CA HIS A 69 -19.11 19.28 4.76
C HIS A 69 -19.46 17.89 4.23
N ALA A 70 -19.01 17.55 3.03
CA ALA A 70 -19.22 16.23 2.42
C ALA A 70 -18.15 15.19 2.82
N VAL A 71 -17.01 15.64 3.35
CA VAL A 71 -15.95 14.74 3.83
C VAL A 71 -16.44 14.00 5.09
N ASN A 72 -16.41 12.68 5.01
CA ASN A 72 -16.67 11.77 6.12
C ASN A 72 -15.44 10.87 6.35
N ASP A 73 -15.48 10.04 7.39
CA ASP A 73 -14.35 9.19 7.78
C ASP A 73 -13.93 8.21 6.67
N THR A 74 -14.86 7.73 5.84
CA THR A 74 -14.56 6.86 4.69
C THR A 74 -13.73 7.60 3.65
N ILE A 75 -14.15 8.80 3.24
CA ILE A 75 -13.42 9.64 2.28
C ILE A 75 -12.03 10.00 2.83
N VAL A 76 -11.95 10.31 4.13
CA VAL A 76 -10.67 10.58 4.79
C VAL A 76 -9.75 9.35 4.72
N GLY A 77 -10.25 8.17 5.11
CA GLY A 77 -9.49 6.93 5.09
C GLY A 77 -8.97 6.60 3.69
N GLU A 78 -9.85 6.60 2.68
CA GLU A 78 -9.49 6.34 1.28
C GLU A 78 -8.43 7.33 0.77
N LYS A 79 -8.59 8.63 1.08
CA LYS A 79 -7.62 9.64 0.65
C LYS A 79 -6.28 9.49 1.36
N LEU A 80 -6.26 9.13 2.64
CA LEU A 80 -5.02 8.84 3.36
C LEU A 80 -4.27 7.66 2.75
N GLU A 81 -4.98 6.58 2.42
CA GLU A 81 -4.38 5.43 1.75
C GLU A 81 -3.85 5.80 0.37
N GLU A 82 -4.63 6.50 -0.45
CA GLU A 82 -4.21 6.99 -1.77
C GLU A 82 -2.89 7.78 -1.68
N LEU A 83 -2.81 8.74 -0.75
CA LEU A 83 -1.62 9.57 -0.57
C LEU A 83 -0.44 8.78 -0.03
N LEU A 84 -0.66 7.85 0.89
CA LEU A 84 0.37 6.96 1.42
C LEU A 84 1.00 6.11 0.31
N PHE A 85 0.18 5.48 -0.53
CA PHE A 85 0.63 4.65 -1.64
C PHE A 85 1.30 5.48 -2.75
N GLN A 86 0.81 6.68 -3.01
CA GLN A 86 1.46 7.61 -3.92
C GLN A 86 2.86 7.99 -3.41
N CYS A 87 2.98 8.36 -2.14
CA CYS A 87 4.27 8.68 -1.53
C CYS A 87 5.23 7.48 -1.57
N GLY A 88 4.74 6.26 -1.29
CA GLY A 88 5.54 5.05 -1.42
C GLY A 88 6.03 4.80 -2.83
N SER A 89 5.14 4.96 -3.83
CA SER A 89 5.49 4.75 -5.24
C SER A 89 6.60 5.70 -5.71
N GLU A 90 6.66 6.90 -5.16
CA GLU A 90 7.71 7.88 -5.43
C GLU A 90 9.04 7.57 -4.73
N LEU A 91 9.02 6.85 -3.61
CA LEU A 91 10.22 6.38 -2.92
C LEU A 91 10.83 5.14 -3.57
N ALA A 92 10.04 4.38 -4.33
CA ALA A 92 10.50 3.16 -4.97
C ALA A 92 11.57 3.42 -6.05
N THR A 93 12.73 2.79 -5.86
CA THR A 93 13.93 2.97 -6.68
C THR A 93 14.11 1.89 -7.74
N ASN A 94 13.45 0.74 -7.57
CA ASN A 94 13.52 -0.38 -8.49
C ASN A 94 12.13 -0.95 -8.81
N GLU A 95 12.06 -1.84 -9.80
CA GLU A 95 10.81 -2.43 -10.29
C GLU A 95 10.13 -3.30 -9.22
N GLU A 96 10.90 -4.06 -8.43
CA GLU A 96 10.35 -4.92 -7.37
C GLU A 96 9.58 -4.07 -6.36
N GLU A 97 10.22 -3.02 -5.84
CA GLU A 97 9.62 -2.11 -4.86
C GLU A 97 8.33 -1.51 -5.42
N ARG A 98 8.34 -1.08 -6.69
CA ARG A 98 7.16 -0.54 -7.37
C ARG A 98 6.04 -1.58 -7.46
N LEU A 99 6.35 -2.80 -7.86
CA LEU A 99 5.38 -3.90 -7.94
C LEU A 99 4.82 -4.26 -6.56
N THR A 100 5.64 -4.24 -5.52
CA THR A 100 5.23 -4.48 -4.13
C THR A 100 4.24 -3.41 -3.64
N ILE A 101 4.43 -2.15 -4.01
CA ILE A 101 3.55 -1.06 -3.62
C ILE A 101 2.25 -1.07 -4.43
N LEU A 102 2.34 -1.25 -5.75
CA LEU A 102 1.14 -1.24 -6.61
C LEU A 102 0.26 -2.47 -6.39
N TYR A 103 0.88 -3.61 -6.04
CA TYR A 103 0.19 -4.89 -5.88
C TYR A 103 0.55 -5.55 -4.55
N PRO A 104 0.16 -4.94 -3.41
CA PRO A 104 0.60 -5.35 -2.08
C PRO A 104 0.10 -6.75 -1.68
N PHE A 105 -0.98 -7.22 -2.31
CA PHE A 105 -1.58 -8.53 -2.04
C PHE A 105 -1.09 -9.65 -2.96
N LEU A 106 -0.27 -9.33 -3.97
CA LEU A 106 0.26 -10.35 -4.88
C LEU A 106 1.52 -11.00 -4.29
N PRO A 107 1.81 -12.27 -4.65
CA PRO A 107 3.00 -12.97 -4.17
C PRO A 107 4.25 -12.13 -4.42
N ARG A 108 5.23 -12.20 -3.52
CA ARG A 108 6.51 -11.49 -3.55
C ARG A 108 7.67 -12.48 -3.48
N PRO A 109 8.89 -12.11 -3.90
CA PRO A 109 10.06 -12.97 -3.71
C PRO A 109 10.22 -13.40 -2.25
N GLY A 110 10.44 -14.70 -2.05
CA GLY A 110 10.50 -15.34 -0.74
C GLY A 110 9.18 -15.91 -0.23
N ASP A 111 8.04 -15.58 -0.85
CA ASP A 111 6.74 -16.11 -0.42
C ASP A 111 6.62 -17.60 -0.77
N PRO A 112 6.07 -18.43 0.13
CA PRO A 112 5.83 -19.84 -0.13
C PRO A 112 4.61 -20.02 -1.03
N ILE A 113 4.69 -20.94 -1.98
CA ILE A 113 3.57 -21.46 -2.75
C ILE A 113 3.34 -22.88 -2.24
N VAL A 114 2.31 -23.06 -1.41
CA VAL A 114 1.97 -24.35 -0.82
C VAL A 114 1.25 -25.20 -1.86
N GLY A 115 1.77 -26.40 -2.05
CA GLY A 115 1.23 -27.44 -2.92
C GLY A 115 -0.08 -28.04 -2.39
N GLY A 116 -1.18 -27.29 -2.46
CA GLY A 116 -2.43 -27.64 -1.77
C GLY A 116 -3.64 -27.98 -2.66
N GLY A 117 -3.46 -28.23 -3.96
CA GLY A 117 -4.55 -28.62 -4.87
C GLY A 117 -4.68 -30.14 -5.05
N ALA A 118 -5.85 -30.60 -5.52
CA ALA A 118 -6.22 -32.01 -5.77
C ALA A 118 -5.27 -32.84 -6.68
N GLY A 119 -4.13 -32.29 -7.10
CA GLY A 119 -3.09 -32.92 -7.90
C GLY A 119 -1.71 -33.03 -7.23
N GLY A 120 -1.55 -32.70 -5.93
CA GLY A 120 -0.31 -32.97 -5.18
C GLY A 120 0.94 -32.24 -5.71
N ALA A 121 0.79 -31.01 -6.21
CA ALA A 121 1.93 -30.23 -6.68
C ALA A 121 2.93 -30.00 -5.53
N ALA A 122 4.23 -30.10 -5.80
CA ALA A 122 5.26 -29.88 -4.78
C ALA A 122 5.37 -28.39 -4.39
N ASP A 123 5.67 -28.15 -3.11
CA ASP A 123 5.91 -26.81 -2.57
C ASP A 123 6.99 -26.06 -3.35
N SER A 124 6.77 -24.76 -3.50
CA SER A 124 7.69 -23.85 -4.18
C SER A 124 7.89 -22.56 -3.41
N VAL A 125 8.91 -21.80 -3.79
CA VAL A 125 9.14 -20.43 -3.30
C VAL A 125 9.17 -19.49 -4.49
N VAL A 126 8.55 -18.32 -4.36
CA VAL A 126 8.64 -17.26 -5.37
C VAL A 126 10.07 -16.75 -5.44
N THR A 127 10.66 -16.74 -6.63
CA THR A 127 12.05 -16.29 -6.86
C THR A 127 12.11 -14.94 -7.57
N GLY A 128 11.06 -14.53 -8.26
CA GLY A 128 11.05 -13.27 -8.99
C GLY A 128 9.71 -12.95 -9.61
N ARG A 129 9.56 -11.69 -10.02
CA ARG A 129 8.36 -11.15 -10.66
C ARG A 129 8.75 -10.17 -11.75
N ARG A 130 7.93 -10.06 -12.78
CA ARG A 130 8.07 -9.02 -13.80
C ARG A 130 6.72 -8.60 -14.33
N LEU A 131 6.61 -7.32 -14.70
CA LEU A 131 5.46 -6.84 -15.44
C LEU A 131 5.58 -7.28 -16.91
N HIS A 132 4.52 -7.86 -17.45
CA HIS A 132 4.38 -8.19 -18.86
C HIS A 132 3.15 -7.48 -19.42
N ARG A 133 3.25 -6.91 -20.62
CA ARG A 133 2.11 -6.22 -21.27
C ARG A 133 1.85 -6.88 -22.61
N GLU A 134 0.59 -7.23 -22.86
CA GLU A 134 0.12 -7.78 -24.13
C GLU A 134 -1.00 -6.88 -24.65
N GLY A 135 -0.67 -5.97 -25.59
CA GLY A 135 -1.60 -4.96 -26.07
C GLY A 135 -2.04 -4.00 -24.95
N LYS A 136 -3.32 -4.05 -24.60
CA LYS A 136 -3.90 -3.21 -23.53
C LYS A 136 -3.84 -3.89 -22.14
N ASP A 137 -3.61 -5.20 -22.11
CA ASP A 137 -3.70 -6.00 -20.90
C ASP A 137 -2.31 -6.06 -20.22
N ALA A 138 -2.30 -6.06 -18.89
CA ALA A 138 -1.11 -6.16 -18.07
C ALA A 138 -1.14 -7.44 -17.25
N PHE A 139 0.01 -8.10 -17.13
CA PHE A 139 0.17 -9.35 -16.41
C PHE A 139 1.35 -9.27 -15.46
N LEU A 140 1.20 -9.87 -14.29
CA LEU A 140 2.33 -10.17 -13.40
C LEU A 140 2.79 -11.60 -13.68
N GLU A 141 3.95 -11.75 -14.30
CA GLU A 141 4.60 -13.06 -14.38
C GLU A 141 5.36 -13.32 -13.08
N VAL A 142 5.04 -14.43 -12.44
CA VAL A 142 5.66 -14.90 -11.20
C VAL A 142 6.50 -16.12 -11.52
N ARG A 143 7.78 -16.05 -11.16
CA ARG A 143 8.72 -17.17 -11.23
C ARG A 143 8.84 -17.80 -9.86
N ALA A 144 8.87 -19.12 -9.84
CA ALA A 144 8.99 -19.90 -8.64
C ALA A 144 9.95 -21.07 -8.85
N ARG A 145 10.47 -21.58 -7.73
CA ARG A 145 11.37 -22.72 -7.71
C ARG A 145 10.84 -23.76 -6.74
N ARG A 146 10.73 -25.01 -7.19
CA ARG A 146 10.34 -26.14 -6.34
C ARG A 146 11.36 -26.32 -5.23
N THR A 147 10.89 -26.41 -4.00
CA THR A 147 11.76 -26.54 -2.82
C THR A 147 12.51 -27.87 -2.80
N ALA A 148 11.88 -28.95 -3.28
CA ALA A 148 12.46 -30.30 -3.26
C ALA A 148 13.48 -30.57 -4.38
N THR A 149 13.24 -30.05 -5.58
CA THR A 149 14.04 -30.40 -6.78
C THR A 149 14.89 -29.26 -7.32
N GLY A 150 14.61 -28.01 -6.92
CA GLY A 150 15.24 -26.83 -7.52
C GLY A 150 14.73 -26.49 -8.92
N GLU A 151 13.76 -27.24 -9.45
CA GLU A 151 13.14 -26.98 -10.76
C GLU A 151 12.44 -25.62 -10.76
N GLU A 152 12.71 -24.82 -11.79
CA GLU A 152 12.08 -23.51 -11.97
C GLU A 152 10.84 -23.61 -12.86
N TRP A 153 9.81 -22.84 -12.50
CA TRP A 153 8.59 -22.71 -13.30
C TRP A 153 8.05 -21.28 -13.18
N SER A 154 7.12 -20.92 -14.07
CA SER A 154 6.48 -19.61 -14.06
C SER A 154 4.99 -19.70 -14.31
N THR A 155 4.26 -18.71 -13.82
CA THR A 155 2.84 -18.51 -14.09
C THR A 155 2.58 -17.01 -14.24
N ARG A 156 1.39 -16.64 -14.73
CA ARG A 156 0.98 -15.24 -14.90
C ARG A 156 -0.42 -15.00 -14.36
N PHE A 157 -0.61 -13.80 -13.80
CA PHE A 157 -1.90 -13.31 -13.35
C PHE A 157 -2.21 -12.03 -14.11
N GLU A 158 -3.44 -11.88 -14.60
CA GLU A 158 -3.91 -10.62 -15.16
C GLU A 158 -4.03 -9.58 -14.03
N LEU A 159 -3.58 -8.37 -14.32
CA LEU A 159 -3.64 -7.24 -13.40
C LEU A 159 -4.87 -6.38 -13.71
N PRO A 160 -5.52 -5.82 -12.67
CA PRO A 160 -6.67 -4.94 -12.84
C PRO A 160 -6.34 -3.63 -13.56
#